data_AF-A0A7S1VUS6-F1
#
_entry.id   AF-A0A7S1VUS6-F1
#
_cell.length_a   1.000
_cell.length_b   1.000
_cell.length_c   1.000
_cell.angle_alpha   90.00
_cell.angle_beta   90.00
_cell.angle_gamma   90.00
#
_symmetry.space_group_name_H-M   'P 1'
#
loop_
_entity.id
_entity.type
_entity.pdbx_description
1 polymer ?
#
loop_
_entity_poly.entity_id
_entity_poly.type
_entity_poly.pdbx_seq_one_letter_code
_entity_poly.pdbx_strand_id
1 'polypeptide(L)'
;ESLITESHGSSSMASVCGGSLALMDAGIPIKKPIAGVAMGMLLGDKAGVSDENAVILSDILGTEDALGTMDFKVAGDTEGITTFQLDIKCEGLTFETMERALAQAKEGRLHILGEMAKVLETPRA
;
A
#
# COMPACT_ATOMS: atom_id res chain seq x y z
N GLU A 1 -18.06 8.36 -3.02
CA GLU A 1 -17.50 8.98 -1.79
C GLU A 1 -16.92 7.86 -0.94
N SER A 2 -15.76 8.07 -0.32
CA SER A 2 -15.16 7.08 0.59
C SER A 2 -15.31 7.60 2.02
N LEU A 3 -16.18 6.96 2.80
CA LEU A 3 -16.38 7.25 4.22
C LEU A 3 -15.63 6.21 5.05
N ILE A 4 -14.73 6.66 5.91
CA ILE A 4 -13.98 5.77 6.81
C ILE A 4 -14.84 5.50 8.06
N THR A 5 -15.46 4.33 8.11
CA THR A 5 -16.30 3.91 9.25
C THR A 5 -15.48 3.37 10.42
N GLU A 6 -14.33 2.77 10.12
CA GLU A 6 -13.35 2.26 11.08
C GLU A 6 -11.94 2.55 10.56
N SER A 7 -11.00 2.82 11.47
CA SER A 7 -9.62 3.17 11.09
C SER A 7 -8.62 2.47 12.00
N HIS A 8 -7.92 1.50 11.44
CA HIS A 8 -6.83 0.79 12.13
C HIS A 8 -5.55 0.68 11.28
N GLY A 9 -5.49 1.41 10.17
CA GLY A 9 -4.38 1.39 9.22
C GLY A 9 -4.87 1.79 7.83
N SER A 10 -4.03 2.49 7.08
CA SER A 10 -4.16 2.69 5.62
C SER A 10 -5.55 2.99 5.04
N SER A 11 -6.31 3.88 5.68
CA SER A 11 -7.67 4.22 5.23
C SER A 11 -7.72 4.80 3.81
N SER A 12 -6.66 5.48 3.37
CA SER A 12 -6.52 5.99 2.00
C SER A 12 -6.33 4.88 0.97
N MET A 13 -5.56 3.84 1.26
CA MET A 13 -5.39 2.71 0.34
C MET A 13 -6.61 1.81 0.31
N ALA A 14 -7.28 1.62 1.45
CA ALA A 14 -8.60 0.99 1.49
C ALA A 14 -9.62 1.77 0.63
N SER A 15 -9.55 3.10 0.65
CA SER A 15 -10.40 3.94 -0.20
C SER A 15 -10.13 3.76 -1.69
N VAL A 16 -8.88 3.48 -2.09
CA VAL A 16 -8.54 3.13 -3.48
C VAL A 16 -9.18 1.80 -3.87
N CYS A 17 -9.03 0.77 -3.04
CA CYS A 17 -9.61 -0.56 -3.31
C CYS A 17 -11.13 -0.51 -3.38
N GLY A 18 -11.77 0.13 -2.39
CA GLY A 18 -13.21 0.31 -2.34
C GLY A 18 -13.74 1.17 -3.49
N GLY A 19 -13.02 2.24 -3.84
CA GLY A 19 -13.36 3.09 -4.98
C GLY A 19 -13.28 2.34 -6.32
N SER A 20 -12.26 1.50 -6.51
CA SER A 20 -12.14 0.65 -7.69
C SER A 20 -13.32 -0.31 -7.80
N LEU A 21 -13.67 -1.01 -6.73
CA LEU A 21 -14.82 -1.92 -6.69
C LEU A 21 -16.13 -1.19 -6.93
N ALA A 22 -16.33 -0.02 -6.30
CA ALA A 22 -17.55 0.76 -6.45
C ALA A 22 -17.75 1.27 -7.88
N LEU A 23 -16.67 1.69 -8.57
CA LEU A 23 -16.74 2.07 -9.98
C LEU A 23 -17.13 0.89 -10.87
N MET A 24 -16.53 -0.28 -10.63
CA MET A 24 -16.86 -1.50 -11.37
C MET A 24 -18.30 -1.96 -11.11
N ASP A 25 -18.75 -1.90 -9.86
CA ASP A 25 -20.11 -2.28 -9.45
C ASP A 25 -21.15 -1.34 -10.07
N ALA A 26 -20.84 -0.05 -10.18
CA ALA A 26 -21.65 0.94 -10.89
C ALA A 26 -21.64 0.81 -12.43
N GLY A 27 -20.92 -0.18 -12.98
CA GLY A 27 -20.82 -0.42 -14.43
C GLY A 27 -19.93 0.56 -15.18
N ILE A 28 -19.08 1.32 -14.46
CA ILE A 28 -18.13 2.23 -15.11
C ILE A 28 -17.01 1.41 -15.77
N PRO A 29 -16.75 1.59 -17.08
CA PRO A 29 -15.75 0.82 -17.80
C PRO A 29 -14.33 1.35 -17.52
N ILE A 30 -13.83 1.10 -16.31
CA ILE A 30 -12.45 1.38 -15.94
C ILE A 30 -11.50 0.46 -16.72
N LYS A 31 -10.30 0.95 -17.06
CA LYS A 31 -9.34 0.18 -17.86
C LYS A 31 -8.85 -1.07 -17.12
N LYS A 32 -8.54 -0.91 -15.83
CA LYS A 32 -8.02 -1.94 -14.92
C LYS A 32 -8.40 -1.61 -13.48
N PRO A 33 -8.64 -2.62 -12.63
CA PRO A 33 -8.81 -2.40 -11.20
C PRO A 33 -7.50 -1.93 -10.55
N ILE A 34 -7.63 -1.08 -9.54
CA ILE A 34 -6.49 -0.52 -8.79
C ILE A 34 -6.62 -0.94 -7.33
N ALA A 35 -5.53 -1.45 -6.75
CA ALA A 35 -5.40 -1.67 -5.32
C ALA A 35 -4.31 -0.79 -4.73
N GLY A 36 -4.43 -0.47 -3.45
CA GLY A 36 -3.40 0.22 -2.67
C GLY A 36 -2.93 -0.63 -1.49
N VAL A 37 -1.71 -0.38 -1.04
CA VAL A 37 -1.16 -0.96 0.20
C VAL A 37 -0.30 0.10 0.91
N ALA A 38 -0.34 0.12 2.24
CA ALA A 38 0.61 0.88 3.05
C ALA A 38 1.69 -0.04 3.58
N MET A 39 2.88 0.51 3.72
CA MET A 39 4.07 -0.20 4.08
C MET A 39 4.82 0.66 5.09
N GLY A 40 5.54 0.01 5.98
CA GLY A 40 6.34 0.72 6.96
C GLY A 40 7.76 0.20 7.07
N MET A 41 8.54 0.89 7.88
CA MET A 41 9.90 0.47 8.21
C MET A 41 10.18 0.67 9.69
N LEU A 42 10.77 -0.35 10.30
CA LEU A 42 11.41 -0.24 11.60
C LEU A 42 12.91 -0.35 11.44
N LEU A 43 13.64 0.36 12.30
CA LEU A 43 15.08 0.21 12.45
C LEU A 43 15.34 -0.66 13.68
N GLY A 44 16.21 -1.65 13.56
CA GLY A 44 16.68 -2.45 14.69
C GLY A 44 17.61 -1.68 15.62
N ASP A 45 18.19 -2.39 16.59
CA ASP A 45 18.97 -1.83 17.69
C ASP A 45 20.31 -1.17 17.28
N LYS A 46 20.74 -1.32 16.01
CA LYS A 46 21.95 -0.65 15.52
C LYS A 46 21.67 0.82 15.27
N ALA A 47 22.63 1.69 15.59
CA ALA A 47 22.51 3.11 15.33
C ALA A 47 22.56 3.39 13.81
N GLY A 48 21.58 4.15 13.31
CA GLY A 48 21.54 4.65 11.93
C GLY A 48 20.77 3.77 10.95
N VAL A 49 20.49 4.35 9.78
CA VAL A 49 19.81 3.69 8.67
C VAL A 49 20.84 2.89 7.88
N SER A 50 20.64 1.58 7.80
CA SER A 50 21.41 0.68 6.94
C SER A 50 20.51 -0.46 6.48
N ASP A 51 20.83 -1.06 5.33
CA ASP A 51 20.01 -2.11 4.72
C ASP A 51 19.85 -3.35 5.61
N GLU A 52 20.87 -3.64 6.43
CA GLU A 52 20.87 -4.72 7.42
C GLU A 52 20.04 -4.42 8.67
N ASN A 53 19.80 -3.15 8.97
CA ASN A 53 19.06 -2.72 10.16
C ASN A 53 17.60 -2.36 9.84
N ALA A 54 17.26 -2.20 8.56
CA ALA A 54 15.92 -1.87 8.09
C ALA A 54 15.05 -3.12 7.92
N VAL A 55 13.92 -3.14 8.63
CA VAL A 55 12.87 -4.16 8.51
C VAL A 55 11.65 -3.52 7.87
N ILE A 56 11.22 -4.06 6.71
CA ILE A 56 10.04 -3.58 5.99
C ILE A 56 8.80 -4.34 6.45
N LEU A 57 7.75 -3.60 6.78
CA LEU A 57 6.45 -4.12 7.18
C LEU A 57 5.42 -3.91 6.07
N SER A 58 4.55 -4.90 5.86
CA SER A 58 3.43 -4.83 4.92
C SER A 58 2.13 -4.59 5.66
N ASP A 59 1.27 -3.74 5.09
CA ASP A 59 -0.07 -3.42 5.59
C ASP A 59 -0.06 -2.96 7.05
N ILE A 60 0.69 -1.89 7.31
CA ILE A 60 0.96 -1.43 8.67
C ILE A 60 -0.31 -1.01 9.42
N LEU A 61 -0.33 -1.40 10.69
CA LEU A 61 -1.27 -0.90 11.68
C LEU A 61 -0.97 0.55 12.03
N GLY A 62 -1.96 1.27 12.58
CA GLY A 62 -1.73 2.63 13.09
C GLY A 62 -0.62 2.72 14.16
N THR A 63 -0.44 1.66 14.97
CA THR A 63 0.66 1.60 15.94
C THR A 63 2.02 1.39 15.29
N GLU A 64 2.09 0.59 14.24
CA GLU A 64 3.34 0.35 13.49
C GLU A 64 3.76 1.60 12.71
N ASP A 65 2.81 2.39 12.21
CA ASP A 65 3.08 3.72 11.67
C ASP A 65 3.63 4.67 12.76
N ALA A 66 2.96 4.73 13.91
CA ALA A 66 3.35 5.63 15.00
C ALA A 66 4.75 5.35 15.56
N LEU A 67 5.13 4.06 15.62
CA LEU A 67 6.45 3.62 16.08
C LEU A 67 7.47 3.51 14.94
N GLY A 68 7.00 3.55 13.70
CA GLY A 68 7.77 3.37 12.48
C GLY A 68 8.64 4.57 12.10
N THR A 69 9.61 4.29 11.25
CA THR A 69 10.54 5.27 10.67
C THR A 69 10.20 5.68 9.24
N MET A 70 9.26 4.96 8.63
CA MET A 70 8.70 5.23 7.29
C MET A 70 7.24 4.78 7.27
N ASP A 71 6.39 5.58 6.62
CA ASP A 71 5.07 5.21 6.11
C ASP A 71 5.06 5.51 4.62
N PHE A 72 5.08 4.47 3.79
CA PHE A 72 4.96 4.63 2.35
C PHE A 72 3.73 3.89 1.82
N LYS A 73 2.96 4.61 1.01
CA LYS A 73 1.70 4.15 0.44
C LYS A 73 1.85 4.09 -1.07
N VAL A 74 1.44 2.96 -1.65
CA VAL A 74 1.52 2.76 -3.10
C VAL A 74 0.26 2.12 -3.62
N ALA A 75 -0.22 2.62 -4.76
CA ALA A 75 -1.36 2.09 -5.46
C ALA A 75 -1.05 1.84 -6.93
N GLY A 76 -1.78 0.91 -7.54
CA GLY A 76 -1.55 0.49 -8.91
C GLY A 76 -2.34 -0.73 -9.34
N ASP A 77 -2.17 -1.11 -10.60
CA ASP A 77 -2.68 -2.35 -11.16
C ASP A 77 -1.57 -3.43 -11.16
N THR A 78 -1.80 -4.51 -11.92
CA THR A 78 -0.85 -5.61 -12.11
C THR A 78 0.37 -5.23 -12.95
N GLU A 79 0.30 -4.16 -13.73
CA GLU A 79 1.35 -3.74 -14.66
C GLU A 79 2.19 -2.58 -14.12
N GLY A 80 1.64 -1.74 -13.25
CA GLY A 80 2.33 -0.54 -12.83
C GLY A 80 1.79 0.10 -11.56
N ILE A 81 2.48 1.17 -11.17
CA ILE A 81 2.13 2.05 -10.06
C ILE A 81 1.42 3.27 -10.65
N THR A 82 0.27 3.63 -10.07
CA THR A 82 -0.49 4.84 -10.44
C THR A 82 -0.27 5.98 -9.45
N THR A 83 0.02 5.66 -8.19
CA THR A 83 0.20 6.66 -7.13
C THR A 83 1.18 6.17 -6.09
N PHE A 84 1.94 7.11 -5.55
CA PHE A 84 2.97 6.89 -4.55
C PHE A 84 2.97 8.06 -3.57
N GLN A 85 3.01 7.76 -2.28
CA GLN A 85 3.18 8.73 -1.19
C GLN A 85 4.20 8.16 -0.20
N LEU A 86 5.15 8.97 0.22
CA LEU A 86 6.21 8.57 1.14
C LEU A 86 6.35 9.63 2.23
N ASP A 87 6.14 9.19 3.47
CA ASP A 87 6.40 9.95 4.70
C ASP A 87 7.57 9.29 5.43
N ILE A 88 8.68 10.03 5.55
CA ILE A 88 9.91 9.56 6.19
C ILE A 88 10.06 10.28 7.53
N LYS A 89 10.27 9.51 8.59
CA LYS A 89 10.44 9.98 9.97
C LYS A 89 11.88 9.85 10.46
N CYS A 90 12.81 9.41 9.62
CA CYS A 90 14.24 9.24 9.93
C CYS A 90 15.15 10.08 9.00
N GLU A 91 16.44 10.17 9.31
CA GLU A 91 17.41 10.99 8.56
C GLU A 91 17.86 10.39 7.20
N GLY A 92 17.20 9.35 6.69
CA GLY A 92 17.48 8.86 5.34
C GLY A 92 16.85 7.51 5.01
N LEU A 93 16.92 7.15 3.73
CA LEU A 93 16.53 5.85 3.18
C LEU A 93 17.52 5.48 2.08
N THR A 94 18.08 4.27 2.12
CA THR A 94 18.97 3.80 1.04
C THR A 94 18.13 3.38 -0.17
N PHE A 95 18.73 3.45 -1.35
CA PHE A 95 18.07 2.98 -2.58
C PHE A 95 17.72 1.49 -2.52
N GLU A 96 18.60 0.67 -1.94
CA GLU A 96 18.40 -0.78 -1.82
C GLU A 96 17.22 -1.11 -0.89
N THR A 97 17.11 -0.45 0.27
CA THR A 97 15.96 -0.60 1.15
C THR A 97 14.66 -0.18 0.45
N MET A 98 14.69 0.91 -0.32
CA MET A 98 13.51 1.35 -1.07
C MET A 98 13.11 0.36 -2.17
N GLU A 99 14.09 -0.24 -2.86
CA GLU A 99 13.85 -1.26 -3.88
C GLU A 99 13.19 -2.51 -3.27
N ARG A 100 13.70 -2.98 -2.12
CA ARG A 100 13.09 -4.07 -1.34
C ARG A 100 11.67 -3.72 -0.92
N ALA A 101 11.46 -2.50 -0.43
CA ALA A 101 10.15 -2.03 0.01
C ALA A 101 9.13 -2.00 -1.13
N LEU A 102 9.52 -1.52 -2.32
CA LEU A 102 8.69 -1.53 -3.52
C LEU A 102 8.39 -2.94 -4.04
N ALA A 103 9.37 -3.84 -3.98
CA ALA A 103 9.18 -5.24 -4.37
C ALA A 103 8.13 -5.92 -3.46
N GLN A 104 8.27 -5.77 -2.14
CA GLN A 104 7.33 -6.32 -1.16
C GLN A 104 5.93 -5.68 -1.31
N ALA A 105 5.86 -4.38 -1.58
CA ALA A 105 4.58 -3.70 -1.80
C ALA A 105 3.91 -4.11 -3.11
N LYS A 106 4.67 -4.46 -4.15
CA LYS A 106 4.12 -5.07 -5.37
C LYS A 106 3.45 -6.39 -5.05
N GLU A 107 4.08 -7.26 -4.26
CA GLU A 107 3.49 -8.53 -3.84
C GLU A 107 2.18 -8.31 -3.05
N GLY A 108 2.20 -7.40 -2.07
CA GLY A 108 1.00 -7.05 -1.30
C GLY A 108 -0.13 -6.50 -2.18
N ARG A 109 0.19 -5.62 -3.14
CA ARG A 109 -0.79 -5.07 -4.07
C ARG A 109 -1.40 -6.15 -4.98
N LEU A 110 -0.58 -7.05 -5.52
CA LEU A 110 -1.05 -8.15 -6.35
C LEU A 110 -1.94 -9.12 -5.56
N HIS A 111 -1.60 -9.37 -4.28
CA HIS A 111 -2.45 -10.16 -3.39
C HIS A 111 -3.84 -9.51 -3.21
N ILE A 112 -3.88 -8.22 -2.88
CA ILE A 112 -5.15 -7.48 -2.70
C ILE A 112 -5.97 -7.45 -4.00
N LEU A 113 -5.34 -7.22 -5.15
CA LEU A 113 -6.03 -7.31 -6.46
C LEU A 113 -6.64 -8.70 -6.69
N GLY A 114 -5.92 -9.76 -6.30
CA GLY A 114 -6.43 -11.14 -6.37
C GLY A 114 -7.65 -11.36 -5.48
N GLU A 115 -7.65 -10.85 -4.24
CA GLU A 115 -8.81 -10.92 -3.35
C GLU A 115 -10.00 -10.10 -3.88
N MET A 116 -9.75 -8.90 -4.40
CA MET A 116 -10.78 -8.07 -5.03
C MET A 116 -11.45 -8.78 -6.22
N ALA A 117 -10.65 -9.44 -7.07
CA ALA A 117 -11.14 -10.16 -8.24
C ALA A 117 -12.05 -11.34 -7.89
N LYS A 118 -11.88 -11.98 -6.72
CA LYS A 118 -12.81 -13.02 -6.24
C LYS A 118 -14.22 -12.49 -5.97
N VAL A 119 -14.35 -11.19 -5.69
CA VAL A 119 -15.63 -10.53 -5.41
C VAL A 119 -16.25 -9.97 -6.68
N LEU A 120 -15.45 -9.23 -7.47
CA LEU A 120 -15.89 -8.62 -8.73
C LEU A 120 -14.73 -8.53 -9.72
N GLU A 121 -14.70 -9.45 -10.69
CA GLU A 121 -13.62 -9.54 -11.67
C GLU A 121 -13.72 -8.47 -12.77
N THR A 122 -14.94 -8.13 -13.21
CA THR A 122 -15.20 -7.18 -14.30
C THR A 122 -16.31 -6.18 -13.95
N PRO A 123 -16.32 -4.97 -14.56
CA PRO A 123 -17.44 -4.03 -14.38
C PRO A 123 -18.78 -4.64 -14.76
N ARG A 124 -19.86 -4.24 -14.06
CA ARG A 124 -21.22 -4.66 -14.42
C ARG A 124 -21.64 -4.12 -15.80
N ALA A 125 -22.55 -4.85 -16.44
CA ALA A 125 -23.16 -4.48 -17.72
C ALA A 125 -24.36 -3.53 -17.52
#